data_AF-F0ST79-F1
#
_entry.id   AF-F0ST79-F1
#
_cell.length_a   1.000
_cell.length_b   1.000
_cell.length_c   1.000
_cell.angle_alpha   90.00
_cell.angle_beta   90.00
_cell.angle_gamma   90.00
#
_symmetry.space_group_name_H-M   'P 1'
#
loop_
_entity.id
_entity.type
_entity.pdbx_description
1 polymer ?
#
loop_
_entity_poly.entity_id
_entity_poly.type
_entity_poly.pdbx_seq_one_letter_code
_entity_poly.pdbx_strand_id
1 'polypeptide(L)'
;MCSRQKMSPQDGLDYAWKWFHYHAGQRMVSFNFLLIVMGALSVGYYQAYDAGMHSYATIIAGFGAFVALAFLALECRNEELVNVGRDALKSIEKTEFEPLPPELKLLHVDRNRNFILSHKFWLRAMECILLLIFALAAYVSWNSWANCVSASLLPDVEKSQNMPYISQDRREAIISGEQPQNAGELNYAITRIVDAYISSKGGVRYANVNEAVGSLECAKLELYRRVAAPYEDLKIKESGDVYEANSGQ
;
A
#
# COMPACT_ATOMS: atom_id res chain seq x y z
N MET A 1 19.80 42.41 -46.75
CA MET A 1 19.72 40.94 -46.91
C MET A 1 20.74 40.32 -45.98
N CYS A 2 20.31 39.77 -44.84
CA CYS A 2 21.22 39.07 -43.93
C CYS A 2 21.58 37.73 -44.58
N SER A 3 22.83 37.52 -44.97
CA SER A 3 23.25 36.24 -45.52
C SER A 3 23.15 35.20 -44.41
N ARG A 4 22.31 34.16 -44.59
CA ARG A 4 22.35 32.99 -43.70
C ARG A 4 23.73 32.36 -43.86
N GLN A 5 24.62 32.58 -42.89
CA GLN A 5 25.81 31.77 -42.77
C GLN A 5 25.36 30.31 -42.63
N LYS A 6 25.78 29.47 -43.57
CA LYS A 6 25.58 28.02 -43.45
C LYS A 6 26.42 27.54 -42.27
N MET A 7 25.77 26.94 -41.28
CA MET A 7 26.43 26.29 -40.16
C MET A 7 27.35 25.19 -40.69
N SER A 8 28.55 25.05 -40.12
CA SER A 8 29.48 24.01 -40.57
C SER A 8 28.93 22.61 -40.20
N PRO A 9 29.25 21.56 -40.97
CA PRO A 9 28.83 20.19 -40.67
C PRO A 9 29.20 19.72 -39.26
N GLN A 10 30.38 20.11 -38.79
CA GLN A 10 30.89 19.78 -37.46
C GLN A 10 30.08 20.48 -36.35
N ASP A 11 29.77 21.76 -36.54
CA ASP A 11 28.93 22.52 -35.59
C ASP A 11 27.51 21.94 -35.53
N GLY A 12 26.97 21.51 -36.67
CA GLY A 12 25.67 20.85 -36.73
C GLY A 12 25.64 19.51 -36.00
N LEU A 13 26.70 18.71 -36.14
CA LEU A 13 26.85 17.43 -35.45
C LEU A 13 26.97 17.64 -33.94
N ASP A 14 27.81 18.59 -33.49
CA ASP A 14 27.98 18.93 -32.08
C ASP A 14 26.68 19.45 -31.46
N TYR A 15 25.95 20.33 -32.16
CA TYR A 15 24.65 20.82 -31.71
C TYR A 15 23.64 19.67 -31.54
N ALA A 16 23.51 18.80 -32.53
CA ALA A 16 22.59 17.67 -32.48
C ALA A 16 22.98 16.65 -31.40
N TRP A 17 24.28 16.41 -31.20
CA TRP A 17 24.80 15.52 -30.17
C TRP A 17 24.53 16.08 -28.77
N LYS A 18 24.80 17.37 -28.52
CA LYS A 18 24.51 18.02 -27.24
C LYS A 18 23.03 17.95 -26.88
N TRP A 19 22.15 18.18 -27.85
CA TRP A 19 20.70 18.03 -27.67
C TRP A 19 20.31 16.59 -27.32
N PHE A 20 20.77 15.62 -28.11
CA PHE A 20 20.51 14.20 -27.88
C PHE A 20 21.01 13.74 -26.50
N HIS A 21 22.26 14.05 -26.17
CA HIS A 21 22.90 13.65 -24.92
C HIS A 21 22.20 14.27 -23.70
N TYR A 22 21.84 15.55 -23.76
CA TYR A 22 21.12 16.23 -22.68
C TYR A 22 19.79 15.54 -22.38
N HIS A 23 18.94 15.33 -23.39
CA HIS A 23 17.63 14.71 -23.19
C HIS A 23 17.71 13.21 -22.86
N ALA A 24 18.70 12.49 -23.41
CA ALA A 24 18.96 11.11 -23.03
C ALA A 24 19.38 10.99 -21.55
N GLY A 25 20.17 11.95 -21.07
CA GLY A 25 20.55 12.04 -19.65
C GLY A 25 19.36 12.40 -18.74
N GLN A 26 18.53 13.36 -19.15
CA GLN A 26 17.33 13.75 -18.39
C GLN A 26 16.40 12.58 -18.09
N ARG A 27 16.28 11.62 -19.01
CA ARG A 27 15.49 10.39 -18.83
C ARG A 27 15.91 9.59 -17.58
N MET A 28 17.21 9.34 -17.42
CA MET A 28 17.74 8.60 -16.27
C MET A 28 17.56 9.38 -14.97
N VAL A 29 17.68 10.70 -15.02
CA VAL A 29 17.46 11.58 -13.87
C VAL A 29 16.00 11.52 -13.42
N SER A 30 15.04 11.69 -14.35
CA SER A 30 13.61 11.58 -14.06
C SER A 30 13.25 10.22 -13.48
N PHE A 31 13.79 9.13 -14.04
CA PHE A 31 13.56 7.78 -13.54
C PHE A 31 14.05 7.59 -12.08
N ASN A 32 15.23 8.12 -11.75
CA ASN A 32 15.74 8.07 -10.38
C ASN A 32 14.85 8.84 -9.40
N PHE A 33 14.35 10.02 -9.80
CA PHE A 33 13.39 10.77 -8.98
C PHE A 33 12.07 10.03 -8.79
N LEU A 34 11.57 9.37 -9.84
CA LEU A 34 10.39 8.53 -9.75
C LEU A 34 10.55 7.46 -8.68
N LEU A 35 11.65 6.69 -8.69
CA LEU A 35 11.88 5.63 -7.69
C LEU A 35 11.92 6.16 -6.26
N ILE A 36 12.55 7.32 -6.05
CA ILE A 36 12.64 7.95 -4.72
C ILE A 36 11.25 8.36 -4.22
N VAL A 37 10.48 9.07 -5.05
CA VAL A 37 9.15 9.56 -4.67
C VAL A 37 8.19 8.39 -4.47
N MET A 38 8.18 7.42 -5.39
CA MET A 38 7.30 6.26 -5.31
C MET A 38 7.66 5.36 -4.11
N GLY A 39 8.96 5.22 -3.79
CA GLY A 39 9.41 4.52 -2.59
C GLY A 39 8.91 5.20 -1.30
N ALA A 40 9.08 6.51 -1.19
CA ALA A 40 8.62 7.28 -0.02
C ALA A 40 7.09 7.21 0.14
N LEU A 41 6.33 7.37 -0.95
CA LEU A 41 4.87 7.27 -0.93
C LEU A 41 4.39 5.86 -0.59
N SER A 42 5.09 4.82 -1.05
CA SER A 42 4.75 3.42 -0.71
C SER A 42 4.88 3.16 0.80
N VAL A 43 5.95 3.68 1.43
CA VAL A 43 6.15 3.59 2.88
C VAL A 43 5.07 4.36 3.62
N GLY A 44 4.78 5.60 3.21
CA GLY A 44 3.72 6.42 3.81
C GLY A 44 2.34 5.77 3.71
N TYR A 45 2.03 5.16 2.55
CA TYR A 45 0.80 4.39 2.36
C TYR A 45 0.72 3.22 3.33
N TYR A 46 1.77 2.40 3.40
CA TYR A 46 1.79 1.21 4.26
C TYR A 46 1.58 1.57 5.73
N GLN A 47 2.29 2.58 6.23
CA GLN A 47 2.16 3.04 7.62
C GLN A 47 0.75 3.58 7.92
N ALA A 48 0.17 4.36 7.01
CA ALA A 48 -1.19 4.88 7.19
C ALA A 48 -2.24 3.74 7.16
N TYR A 49 -2.04 2.74 6.31
CA TYR A 49 -2.93 1.59 6.20
C TYR A 49 -2.86 0.70 7.45
N ASP A 50 -1.64 0.39 7.92
CA ASP A 50 -1.41 -0.43 9.11
C ASP A 50 -1.95 0.25 10.40
N ALA A 51 -1.85 1.58 10.48
CA ALA A 51 -2.44 2.36 11.56
C ALA A 51 -3.99 2.45 11.51
N GLY A 52 -4.65 1.82 10.53
CA GLY A 52 -6.10 1.89 10.32
C GLY A 52 -6.60 3.25 9.81
N MET A 53 -5.70 4.15 9.43
CA MET A 53 -5.99 5.49 8.91
C MET A 53 -6.29 5.42 7.41
N HIS A 54 -7.32 4.65 7.04
CA HIS A 54 -7.65 4.32 5.65
C HIS A 54 -7.89 5.55 4.75
N SER A 55 -8.47 6.63 5.29
CA SER A 55 -8.67 7.89 4.53
C SER A 55 -7.36 8.52 4.08
N TYR A 56 -6.37 8.58 4.97
CA TYR A 56 -5.04 9.10 4.66
C TYR A 56 -4.30 8.18 3.68
N ALA A 57 -4.43 6.86 3.85
CA ALA A 57 -3.89 5.88 2.90
C ALA A 57 -4.45 6.10 1.49
N THR A 58 -5.75 6.38 1.34
CA THR A 58 -6.35 6.69 0.03
C THR A 58 -5.81 7.97 -0.59
N ILE A 59 -5.63 9.03 0.21
CA ILE A 59 -5.06 10.29 -0.28
C ILE A 59 -3.63 10.08 -0.80
N ILE A 60 -2.79 9.37 -0.03
CA ILE A 60 -1.41 9.08 -0.42
C ILE A 60 -1.37 8.23 -1.70
N ALA A 61 -2.20 7.19 -1.77
CA ALA A 61 -2.25 6.32 -2.94
C ALA A 61 -2.74 7.07 -4.20
N GLY A 62 -3.77 7.91 -4.07
CA GLY A 62 -4.26 8.76 -5.14
C GLY A 62 -3.21 9.75 -5.62
N PHE A 63 -2.47 10.38 -4.70
CA PHE A 63 -1.36 11.26 -5.06
C PHE A 63 -0.23 10.52 -5.77
N GLY A 64 0.13 9.31 -5.33
CA GLY A 64 1.12 8.49 -6.02
C GLY A 64 0.70 8.07 -7.43
N ALA A 65 -0.58 7.76 -7.65
CA ALA A 65 -1.12 7.50 -8.99
C ALA A 65 -1.01 8.74 -9.89
N PHE A 66 -1.34 9.93 -9.37
CA PHE A 66 -1.17 11.19 -10.09
C PHE A 66 0.29 11.45 -10.46
N VAL A 67 1.23 11.27 -9.52
CA VAL A 67 2.66 11.41 -9.76
C VAL A 67 3.13 10.42 -10.84
N ALA A 68 2.74 9.15 -10.75
CA ALA A 68 3.09 8.14 -11.75
C ALA A 68 2.62 8.54 -13.16
N LEU A 69 1.39 9.05 -13.28
CA LEU A 69 0.85 9.55 -14.55
C LEU A 69 1.63 10.76 -15.08
N ALA A 70 2.01 11.70 -14.21
CA ALA A 70 2.80 12.87 -14.58
C ALA A 70 4.20 12.48 -15.09
N PHE A 71 4.87 11.52 -14.43
CA PHE A 71 6.15 11.00 -14.88
C PHE A 71 6.04 10.24 -16.22
N LEU A 72 4.97 9.47 -16.42
CA LEU A 72 4.70 8.81 -17.70
C LEU A 72 4.52 9.82 -18.86
N ALA A 73 3.85 10.95 -18.59
CA ALA A 73 3.71 12.03 -19.56
C ALA A 73 5.05 12.72 -19.85
N LEU A 74 5.86 12.98 -18.81
CA LEU A 74 7.21 13.52 -18.95
C LEU A 74 8.13 12.57 -19.75
N GLU A 75 8.00 11.28 -19.54
CA GLU A 75 8.78 10.25 -20.23
C GLU A 75 8.43 10.14 -21.71
N CYS A 76 7.14 10.18 -22.05
CA CYS A 76 6.68 10.28 -23.44
C CYS A 76 7.29 11.51 -24.13
N ARG A 77 7.26 12.66 -23.44
CA ARG A 77 7.83 13.91 -23.97
C ARG A 77 9.34 13.86 -24.13
N ASN A 78 10.06 13.31 -23.15
CA ASN A 78 11.51 13.16 -23.23
C ASN A 78 11.91 12.23 -24.38
N GLU A 79 11.15 11.16 -24.62
CA GLU A 79 11.41 10.29 -25.75
C GLU A 79 11.30 11.02 -27.10
N GLU A 80 10.28 11.86 -27.28
CA GLU A 80 10.14 12.69 -28.49
C GLU A 80 11.38 13.56 -28.70
N LEU A 81 11.86 14.23 -27.66
CA LEU A 81 13.01 15.13 -27.72
C LEU A 81 14.32 14.39 -28.04
N VAL A 82 14.49 13.19 -27.49
CA VAL A 82 15.62 12.30 -27.82
C VAL A 82 15.56 11.84 -29.27
N ASN A 83 14.37 11.51 -29.78
CA ASN A 83 14.20 11.10 -31.17
C ASN A 83 14.50 12.25 -32.14
N VAL A 84 14.10 13.49 -31.82
CA VAL A 84 14.46 14.69 -32.62
C VAL A 84 15.98 14.84 -32.76
N GLY A 85 16.73 14.71 -31.65
CA GLY A 85 18.20 14.75 -31.70
C GLY A 85 18.80 13.59 -32.50
N ARG A 86 18.26 12.38 -32.32
CA ARG A 86 18.67 11.18 -33.05
C ARG A 86 18.45 11.31 -34.56
N ASP A 87 17.31 11.84 -34.97
CA ASP A 87 16.96 11.99 -36.39
C ASP A 87 17.79 13.09 -37.05
N ALA A 88 18.12 14.16 -36.33
CA ALA A 88 19.08 15.16 -36.79
C ALA A 88 20.48 14.56 -37.00
N LEU A 89 20.97 13.77 -36.03
CA LEU A 89 22.26 13.08 -36.15
C LEU A 89 22.29 12.11 -37.34
N LYS A 90 21.22 11.33 -37.55
CA LYS A 90 21.09 10.43 -38.72
C LYS A 90 21.09 11.20 -40.04
N SER A 91 20.45 12.36 -40.09
CA SER A 91 20.44 13.20 -41.29
C SER A 91 21.85 13.70 -41.62
N ILE A 92 22.60 14.16 -40.61
CA ILE A 92 23.98 14.65 -40.79
C ILE A 92 24.92 13.49 -41.19
N GLU A 93 24.81 12.33 -40.53
CA GLU A 93 25.58 11.12 -40.86
C GLU A 93 25.36 10.70 -42.33
N LYS A 94 24.12 10.79 -42.82
CA LYS A 94 23.79 10.46 -44.20
C LYS A 94 24.34 11.46 -45.22
N THR A 95 24.20 12.76 -44.97
CA THR A 95 24.54 13.81 -45.95
C THR A 95 26.04 14.09 -46.04
N GLU A 96 26.74 14.08 -44.91
CA GLU A 96 28.14 14.56 -44.84
C GLU A 96 29.16 13.42 -44.88
N PHE A 97 28.75 12.19 -44.56
CA PHE A 97 29.65 11.05 -44.40
C PHE A 97 29.35 9.88 -45.35
N GLU A 98 28.78 10.17 -46.53
CA GLU A 98 28.37 9.14 -47.49
C GLU A 98 29.51 8.25 -48.08
N PRO A 99 30.84 8.51 -47.94
CA PRO A 99 31.84 7.49 -48.22
C PRO A 99 32.29 6.65 -47.00
N LEU A 100 31.67 6.77 -45.81
CA LEU A 100 32.07 5.95 -44.66
C LEU A 100 31.76 4.45 -44.87
N PRO A 101 32.72 3.55 -44.55
CA PRO A 101 32.48 2.11 -44.50
C PRO A 101 31.28 1.78 -43.61
N PRO A 102 30.50 0.72 -43.91
CA PRO A 102 29.32 0.32 -43.13
C PRO A 102 29.60 0.13 -41.64
N GLU A 103 30.83 -0.27 -41.29
CA GLU A 103 31.31 -0.52 -39.92
C GLU A 103 31.40 0.76 -39.07
N LEU A 104 31.51 1.93 -39.71
CA LEU A 104 31.62 3.23 -39.04
C LEU A 104 30.28 3.99 -38.96
N LYS A 105 29.20 3.45 -39.52
CA LYS A 105 27.85 4.04 -39.47
C LYS A 105 27.09 3.65 -38.20
N LEU A 106 27.61 4.11 -37.06
CA LEU A 106 27.14 3.74 -35.72
C LEU A 106 25.63 4.01 -35.52
N LEU A 107 25.06 5.06 -36.14
CA LEU A 107 23.65 5.42 -35.97
C LEU A 107 22.71 4.74 -36.99
N HIS A 108 23.25 4.32 -38.13
CA HIS A 108 22.52 3.54 -39.13
C HIS A 108 22.36 2.06 -38.73
N VAL A 109 23.28 1.53 -37.91
CA VAL A 109 23.28 0.12 -37.45
C VAL A 109 22.19 -0.17 -36.39
N ASP A 110 21.56 0.85 -35.77
CA ASP A 110 20.47 0.67 -34.77
C ASP A 110 19.12 0.22 -35.39
N ARG A 111 19.11 -0.40 -36.58
CA ARG A 111 17.93 -0.58 -37.44
C ARG A 111 17.02 -1.76 -37.10
N ASN A 112 17.38 -2.64 -36.15
CA ASN A 112 16.63 -3.90 -35.96
C ASN A 112 16.43 -4.32 -34.49
N ARG A 113 16.07 -3.38 -33.62
CA ARG A 113 15.76 -3.72 -32.22
C ARG A 113 14.34 -4.26 -32.08
N ASN A 114 14.22 -5.48 -31.55
CA ASN A 114 12.95 -6.02 -31.09
C ASN A 114 12.28 -5.04 -30.13
N PHE A 115 10.99 -4.76 -30.34
CA PHE A 115 10.21 -3.82 -29.53
C PHE A 115 10.30 -4.13 -28.03
N ILE A 116 10.24 -5.43 -27.67
CA ILE A 116 10.29 -5.93 -26.29
C ILE A 116 11.70 -5.80 -25.67
N LEU A 117 12.76 -5.84 -26.48
CA LEU A 117 14.14 -5.65 -26.00
C LEU A 117 14.55 -4.17 -25.98
N SER A 118 13.63 -3.28 -26.34
CA SER A 118 13.87 -1.85 -26.24
C SER A 118 13.78 -1.42 -24.78
N HIS A 119 14.83 -0.77 -24.29
CA HIS A 119 14.83 -0.09 -22.98
C HIS A 119 13.61 0.86 -22.82
N LYS A 120 13.10 1.42 -23.93
CA LYS A 120 11.89 2.26 -23.93
C LYS A 120 10.62 1.52 -23.51
N PHE A 121 10.48 0.27 -23.95
CA PHE A 121 9.35 -0.57 -23.61
C PHE A 121 9.35 -0.86 -22.11
N TRP A 122 10.49 -1.30 -21.57
CA TRP A 122 10.61 -1.65 -20.15
C TRP A 122 10.43 -0.47 -19.21
N LEU A 123 10.94 0.72 -19.56
CA LEU A 123 10.74 1.92 -18.75
C LEU A 123 9.26 2.30 -18.65
N ARG A 124 8.56 2.38 -19.79
CA ARG A 124 7.12 2.67 -19.81
C ARG A 124 6.30 1.57 -19.13
N ALA A 125 6.67 0.31 -19.34
CA ALA A 125 5.99 -0.81 -18.67
C ALA A 125 6.10 -0.70 -17.15
N MET A 126 7.29 -0.36 -16.63
CA MET A 126 7.50 -0.17 -15.20
C MET A 126 6.69 0.99 -14.63
N GLU A 127 6.62 2.12 -15.34
CA GLU A 127 5.79 3.28 -14.96
C GLU A 127 4.30 2.94 -14.96
N CYS A 128 3.82 2.22 -15.98
CA CYS A 128 2.44 1.73 -16.02
C CYS A 128 2.14 0.77 -14.86
N ILE A 129 3.08 -0.12 -14.52
CA ILE A 129 2.94 -1.03 -13.38
C ILE A 129 2.83 -0.23 -12.08
N LEU A 130 3.68 0.78 -11.88
CA LEU A 130 3.62 1.65 -10.70
C LEU A 130 2.28 2.40 -10.62
N LEU A 131 1.78 2.92 -11.74
CA LEU A 131 0.47 3.55 -11.81
C LEU A 131 -0.65 2.58 -11.40
N LEU A 132 -0.61 1.34 -11.90
CA LEU A 132 -1.60 0.32 -11.56
C LEU A 132 -1.55 -0.07 -10.07
N ILE A 133 -0.34 -0.20 -9.51
CA ILE A 133 -0.15 -0.50 -8.08
C ILE A 133 -0.79 0.59 -7.21
N PHE A 134 -0.51 1.86 -7.51
CA PHE A 134 -1.05 2.98 -6.73
C PHE A 134 -2.55 3.18 -6.94
N ALA A 135 -3.07 2.94 -8.15
CA ALA A 135 -4.51 2.94 -8.41
C ALA A 135 -5.24 1.83 -7.63
N LEU A 136 -4.65 0.62 -7.58
CA LEU A 136 -5.19 -0.49 -6.80
C LEU A 136 -5.13 -0.20 -5.29
N ALA A 137 -4.03 0.36 -4.80
CA ALA A 137 -3.89 0.78 -3.40
C ALA A 137 -4.94 1.83 -3.00
N ALA A 138 -5.22 2.79 -3.89
CA ALA A 138 -6.26 3.79 -3.68
C ALA A 138 -7.64 3.13 -3.63
N TYR A 139 -7.92 2.17 -4.53
CA TYR A 139 -9.17 1.41 -4.52
C TYR A 139 -9.35 0.57 -3.25
N VAL A 140 -8.32 -0.15 -2.81
CA VAL A 140 -8.38 -0.99 -1.60
C VAL A 140 -8.63 -0.13 -0.36
N SER A 141 -7.82 0.91 -0.16
CA SER A 141 -7.97 1.81 0.99
C SER A 141 -9.31 2.56 0.98
N TRP A 142 -9.82 2.95 -0.20
CA TRP A 142 -11.13 3.57 -0.33
C TRP A 142 -12.26 2.66 0.14
N ASN A 143 -12.24 1.39 -0.26
CA ASN A 143 -13.25 0.42 0.17
C ASN A 143 -13.19 0.18 1.69
N SER A 144 -11.99 0.06 2.26
CA SER A 144 -11.83 -0.07 3.72
C SER A 144 -12.39 1.15 4.46
N TRP A 145 -12.10 2.36 3.98
CA TRP A 145 -12.66 3.59 4.54
C TRP A 145 -14.19 3.66 4.41
N ALA A 146 -14.74 3.36 3.23
CA ALA A 146 -16.18 3.38 2.97
C ALA A 146 -16.94 2.41 3.88
N ASN A 147 -16.37 1.23 4.14
CA ASN A 147 -16.94 0.25 5.08
C ASN A 147 -16.92 0.78 6.52
N CYS A 148 -15.83 1.41 6.97
CA CYS A 148 -15.76 2.04 8.29
C CYS A 148 -16.79 3.17 8.45
N VAL A 149 -16.93 4.03 7.44
CA VAL A 149 -17.91 5.13 7.47
C VAL A 149 -19.34 4.59 7.48
N SER A 150 -19.64 3.59 6.65
CA SER A 150 -20.95 2.95 6.61
C SER A 150 -21.30 2.31 7.97
N ALA A 151 -20.35 1.64 8.61
CA ALA A 151 -20.53 1.10 9.96
C ALA A 151 -20.73 2.18 11.03
N SER A 152 -20.15 3.38 10.84
CA SER A 152 -20.32 4.51 11.76
C SER A 152 -21.66 5.24 11.61
N LEU A 153 -22.31 5.13 10.45
CA LEU A 153 -23.58 5.79 10.12
C LEU A 153 -24.82 4.96 10.50
N LEU A 154 -24.65 3.72 10.96
CA LEU A 154 -25.77 2.91 11.45
C LEU A 154 -26.32 3.49 12.76
N PRO A 155 -27.66 3.62 12.89
CA PRO A 155 -28.29 4.16 14.10
C PRO A 155 -28.03 3.26 15.32
N ASP A 156 -27.84 3.89 16.49
CA ASP A 156 -27.46 3.24 17.76
C ASP A 156 -28.36 2.07 18.21
N VAL A 157 -29.59 2.00 17.69
CA VAL A 157 -30.54 0.91 17.94
C VAL A 157 -30.00 -0.45 17.45
N GLU A 158 -29.20 -0.46 16.38
CA GLU A 158 -28.64 -1.69 15.80
C GLU A 158 -27.32 -2.11 16.51
N LYS A 159 -26.55 -1.14 17.04
CA LYS A 159 -25.34 -1.42 17.85
C LYS A 159 -25.64 -2.15 19.16
N SER A 160 -26.80 -1.89 19.77
CA SER A 160 -27.28 -2.61 20.97
C SER A 160 -27.72 -4.05 20.67
N GLN A 161 -28.09 -4.34 19.42
CA GLN A 161 -28.50 -5.69 19.00
C GLN A 161 -27.34 -6.63 18.68
N ASN A 162 -26.08 -6.20 18.77
CA ASN A 162 -24.95 -6.97 18.25
C ASN A 162 -24.39 -8.08 19.18
N MET A 163 -25.28 -8.73 19.92
CA MET A 163 -25.10 -10.13 20.32
C MET A 163 -26.22 -10.94 19.66
N PRO A 164 -26.14 -11.22 18.34
CA PRO A 164 -27.21 -11.84 17.55
C PRO A 164 -27.53 -13.29 17.96
N TYR A 165 -26.82 -13.85 18.95
CA TYR A 165 -26.94 -15.25 19.36
C TYR A 165 -27.73 -15.49 20.66
N ILE A 166 -28.27 -14.44 21.31
CA ILE A 166 -29.06 -14.59 22.55
C ILE A 166 -30.44 -13.95 22.35
N SER A 167 -31.50 -14.76 22.45
CA SER A 167 -32.89 -14.32 22.37
C SER A 167 -33.23 -13.34 23.50
N GLN A 168 -34.24 -12.49 23.28
CA GLN A 168 -34.68 -11.50 24.27
C GLN A 168 -35.07 -12.14 25.60
N ASP A 169 -35.82 -13.24 25.56
CA ASP A 169 -36.20 -14.02 26.75
C ASP A 169 -34.99 -14.48 27.56
N ARG A 170 -33.92 -14.95 26.89
CA ARG A 170 -32.68 -15.38 27.57
C ARG A 170 -31.95 -14.20 28.20
N ARG A 171 -31.95 -13.02 27.57
CA ARG A 171 -31.35 -11.80 28.16
C ARG A 171 -32.07 -11.40 29.44
N GLU A 172 -33.40 -11.41 29.44
CA GLU A 172 -34.23 -11.09 30.61
C GLU A 172 -34.04 -12.10 31.74
N ALA A 173 -33.94 -13.39 31.41
CA ALA A 173 -33.68 -14.45 32.37
C ALA A 173 -32.31 -14.30 33.07
N ILE A 174 -31.26 -13.97 32.32
CA ILE A 174 -29.92 -13.72 32.88
C ILE A 174 -29.92 -12.48 33.78
N ILE A 175 -30.60 -11.40 33.36
CA ILE A 175 -30.75 -10.20 34.20
C ILE A 175 -31.52 -10.52 35.50
N SER A 176 -32.48 -11.45 35.42
CA SER A 176 -33.27 -11.92 36.57
C SER A 176 -32.49 -12.88 37.47
N GLY A 177 -31.23 -13.19 37.15
CA GLY A 177 -30.33 -14.00 37.97
C GLY A 177 -30.16 -15.45 37.52
N GLU A 178 -30.69 -15.84 36.36
CA GLU A 178 -30.42 -17.17 35.81
C GLU A 178 -28.95 -17.30 35.38
N GLN A 179 -28.36 -18.48 35.61
CA GLN A 179 -26.97 -18.75 35.26
C GLN A 179 -26.80 -18.92 33.74
N PRO A 180 -25.73 -18.35 33.14
CA PRO A 180 -25.39 -18.59 31.75
C PRO A 180 -25.13 -20.06 31.44
N GLN A 181 -25.66 -20.55 30.32
CA GLN A 181 -25.53 -21.95 29.91
C GLN A 181 -24.55 -22.17 28.76
N ASN A 182 -24.16 -21.11 28.05
CA ASN A 182 -23.22 -21.17 26.94
C ASN A 182 -22.28 -19.95 26.93
N ALA A 183 -21.23 -20.02 26.10
CA ALA A 183 -20.22 -18.98 26.00
C ALA A 183 -20.79 -17.60 25.63
N GLY A 184 -21.82 -17.57 24.78
CA GLY A 184 -22.51 -16.34 24.40
C GLY A 184 -23.22 -15.69 25.59
N GLU A 185 -24.01 -16.47 26.32
CA GLU A 185 -24.70 -16.02 27.53
C GLU A 185 -23.74 -15.57 28.63
N LEU A 186 -22.61 -16.26 28.79
CA LEU A 186 -21.58 -15.87 29.75
C LEU A 186 -20.98 -14.51 29.36
N ASN A 187 -20.68 -14.33 28.08
CA ASN A 187 -20.20 -13.04 27.56
C ASN A 187 -21.23 -11.92 27.79
N TYR A 188 -22.53 -12.22 27.64
CA TYR A 188 -23.61 -11.28 27.94
C TYR A 188 -23.62 -10.87 29.40
N ALA A 189 -23.59 -11.85 30.31
CA ALA A 189 -23.58 -11.60 31.75
C ALA A 189 -22.38 -10.71 32.15
N ILE A 190 -21.17 -11.04 31.68
CA ILE A 190 -19.97 -10.23 31.91
C ILE A 190 -20.14 -8.81 31.36
N THR A 191 -20.66 -8.69 30.14
CA THR A 191 -20.92 -7.39 29.50
C THR A 191 -21.87 -6.54 30.34
N ARG A 192 -22.98 -7.12 30.85
CA ARG A 192 -23.93 -6.40 31.71
C ARG A 192 -23.33 -5.97 33.04
N ILE A 193 -22.46 -6.79 33.63
CA ILE A 193 -21.73 -6.44 34.86
C ILE A 193 -20.82 -5.22 34.61
N VAL A 194 -20.07 -5.22 33.51
CA VAL A 194 -19.17 -4.12 33.14
C VAL A 194 -19.94 -2.85 32.79
N ASP A 195 -21.03 -2.98 32.04
CA ASP A 195 -21.92 -1.87 31.67
C ASP A 195 -22.53 -1.20 32.92
N ALA A 196 -23.02 -2.00 33.87
CA ALA A 196 -23.51 -1.51 35.16
C ALA A 196 -22.40 -0.83 35.98
N TYR A 197 -21.20 -1.39 35.98
CA TYR A 197 -20.03 -0.81 36.66
C TYR A 197 -19.69 0.58 36.12
N ILE A 198 -19.54 0.71 34.80
CA ILE A 198 -19.21 1.98 34.14
C ILE A 198 -20.32 3.02 34.35
N SER A 199 -21.58 2.59 34.23
CA SER A 199 -22.75 3.45 34.45
C SER A 199 -22.79 4.00 35.88
N SER A 200 -22.49 3.17 36.88
CA SER A 200 -22.45 3.59 38.29
C SER A 200 -21.36 4.62 38.60
N LYS A 201 -20.28 4.66 37.80
CA LYS A 201 -19.12 5.57 37.95
C LYS A 201 -19.28 6.89 37.18
N GLY A 202 -20.48 7.21 36.71
CA GLY A 202 -20.76 8.45 35.97
C GLY A 202 -20.54 8.36 34.46
N GLY A 203 -20.57 7.15 33.90
CA GLY A 203 -20.56 6.90 32.46
C GLY A 203 -19.17 6.70 31.85
N VAL A 204 -19.11 6.73 30.52
CA VAL A 204 -17.91 6.38 29.74
C VAL A 204 -16.84 7.45 29.91
N ARG A 205 -15.77 7.09 30.62
CA ARG A 205 -14.53 7.86 30.73
C ARG A 205 -13.37 6.90 30.56
N TYR A 206 -12.27 7.37 29.98
CA TYR A 206 -11.08 6.56 29.75
C TYR A 206 -10.59 5.86 31.02
N ALA A 207 -10.59 6.57 32.16
CA ALA A 207 -10.22 5.99 33.46
C ALA A 207 -11.11 4.78 33.86
N ASN A 208 -12.44 4.90 33.72
CA ASN A 208 -13.39 3.86 34.08
C ASN A 208 -13.25 2.64 33.15
N VAL A 209 -13.00 2.87 31.86
CA VAL A 209 -12.79 1.81 30.86
C VAL A 209 -11.50 1.05 31.17
N ASN A 210 -10.40 1.77 31.41
CA ASN A 210 -9.11 1.15 31.77
C ASN A 210 -9.20 0.31 33.05
N GLU A 211 -9.91 0.81 34.06
CA GLU A 211 -10.11 0.10 35.33
C GLU A 211 -10.92 -1.21 35.12
N ALA A 212 -11.99 -1.15 34.31
CA ALA A 212 -12.79 -2.32 33.96
C ALA A 212 -11.98 -3.35 33.15
N VAL A 213 -11.26 -2.90 32.12
CA VAL A 213 -10.40 -3.78 31.30
C VAL A 213 -9.30 -4.42 32.14
N GLY A 214 -8.63 -3.65 33.00
CA GLY A 214 -7.61 -4.18 33.89
C GLY A 214 -8.16 -5.26 34.84
N SER A 215 -9.35 -5.05 35.38
CA SER A 215 -10.01 -6.03 36.25
C SER A 215 -10.38 -7.32 35.52
N LEU A 216 -10.87 -7.22 34.28
CA LEU A 216 -11.17 -8.39 33.43
C LEU A 216 -9.92 -9.17 33.06
N GLU A 217 -8.82 -8.48 32.76
CA GLU A 217 -7.54 -9.11 32.44
C GLU A 217 -7.00 -9.90 33.64
N CYS A 218 -7.05 -9.31 34.84
CA CYS A 218 -6.69 -10.02 36.07
C CYS A 218 -7.58 -11.25 36.31
N ALA A 219 -8.89 -11.13 36.12
CA ALA A 219 -9.82 -12.24 36.29
C ALA A 219 -9.55 -13.39 35.29
N LYS A 220 -9.27 -13.05 34.03
CA LYS A 220 -8.90 -14.01 32.98
C LYS A 220 -7.62 -14.77 33.33
N LEU A 221 -6.59 -14.05 33.75
CA LEU A 221 -5.30 -14.66 34.14
C LEU A 221 -5.45 -15.59 35.34
N GLU A 222 -6.26 -15.20 36.33
CA GLU A 222 -6.48 -16.04 37.51
C GLU A 222 -7.33 -17.28 37.19
N LEU A 223 -8.33 -17.16 36.30
CA LEU A 223 -9.08 -18.29 35.77
C LEU A 223 -8.15 -19.27 35.04
N TYR A 224 -7.28 -18.76 34.17
CA TYR A 224 -6.31 -19.61 33.46
C TYR A 224 -5.39 -20.33 34.44
N ARG A 225 -4.80 -19.57 35.38
CA ARG A 225 -3.83 -20.10 36.35
C ARG A 225 -4.42 -21.13 37.31
N ARG A 226 -5.65 -20.90 37.81
CA ARG A 226 -6.26 -21.77 38.82
C ARG A 226 -7.12 -22.90 38.26
N VAL A 227 -7.66 -22.74 37.06
CA VAL A 227 -8.64 -23.68 36.49
C VAL A 227 -8.13 -24.32 35.21
N ALA A 228 -7.71 -23.51 34.23
CA ALA A 228 -7.30 -24.04 32.92
C ALA A 228 -5.99 -24.84 33.01
N ALA A 229 -4.93 -24.28 33.61
CA ALA A 229 -3.63 -24.93 33.68
C ALA A 229 -3.66 -26.30 34.39
N PRO A 230 -4.29 -26.46 35.58
CA PRO A 230 -4.41 -27.79 36.19
C PRO A 230 -5.23 -28.78 35.36
N TYR A 231 -6.25 -28.30 34.63
CA TYR A 231 -7.04 -29.13 33.73
C TYR A 231 -6.23 -29.59 32.51
N GLU A 232 -5.42 -28.71 31.94
CA GLU A 232 -4.49 -29.01 30.83
C GLU A 232 -3.44 -30.04 31.28
N ASP A 233 -2.86 -29.89 32.48
CA ASP A 233 -1.93 -30.87 33.06
C ASP A 233 -2.55 -32.27 33.20
N LEU A 234 -3.84 -32.34 33.56
CA LEU A 234 -4.58 -33.61 33.61
C LEU A 234 -4.76 -34.20 32.20
N LYS A 235 -5.12 -33.37 31.22
CA LYS A 235 -5.32 -33.82 29.84
C LYS A 235 -4.03 -34.27 29.16
N ILE A 236 -2.90 -33.65 29.49
CA ILE A 236 -1.57 -34.10 29.05
C ILE A 236 -1.27 -35.50 29.59
N LYS A 237 -1.62 -35.80 30.85
CA LYS A 237 -1.45 -37.15 31.41
C LYS A 237 -2.35 -38.19 30.74
N GLU A 238 -3.56 -37.81 30.34
CA GLU A 238 -4.53 -38.71 29.72
C GLU A 238 -4.27 -38.96 28.23
N SER A 239 -3.89 -37.93 27.47
CA SER A 239 -3.84 -37.95 26.00
C SER A 239 -2.44 -37.72 25.42
N GLY A 240 -1.43 -37.47 26.27
CA GLY A 240 -0.10 -37.03 25.87
C GLY A 240 -0.04 -35.52 25.66
N ASP A 241 1.18 -34.97 25.73
CA ASP A 241 1.44 -33.56 25.39
C ASP A 241 1.52 -33.38 23.87
N VAL A 242 1.07 -32.23 23.38
CA VAL A 242 1.12 -31.85 21.96
C VAL A 242 2.44 -31.15 21.62
N TYR A 243 3.08 -30.50 22.60
CA TYR A 243 4.31 -29.75 22.36
C TYR A 243 5.57 -30.60 22.56
N GLU A 244 6.24 -30.93 21.46
CA GLU A 244 7.52 -31.65 21.48
C GLU A 244 8.68 -30.80 22.04
N ALA A 245 8.53 -29.48 22.11
CA ALA A 245 9.59 -28.56 22.57
C ALA A 245 10.00 -28.77 24.05
N ASN A 246 9.12 -29.35 24.86
CA ASN A 246 9.38 -29.64 26.28
C ASN A 246 9.80 -31.10 26.55
N SER A 247 9.90 -31.94 25.51
CA SER A 247 10.12 -33.40 25.65
C SER A 247 11.58 -33.80 25.96
N GLY A 248 12.45 -32.84 26.27
CA GLY A 248 13.89 -33.05 26.45
C GLY A 248 14.49 -32.51 27.76
N GLN A 249 13.71 -32.27 28.80
CA GLN A 249 14.21 -31.92 30.14
C GLN A 249 13.84 -32.98 31.19
#